data_AF-A0ABD5SAJ3-F1
#
_entry.id   AF-A0ABD5SAJ3-F1
#
_cell.length_a   1.000
_cell.length_b   1.000
_cell.length_c   1.000
_cell.angle_alpha   90.00
_cell.angle_beta   90.00
_cell.angle_gamma   90.00
#
_symmetry.space_group_name_H-M   'P 1'
#
loop_
_entity.id
_entity.type
_entity.pdbx_description
1 polymer ?
#
loop_
_entity_poly.entity_id
_entity_poly.type
_entity_poly.pdbx_seq_one_letter_code
_entity_poly.pdbx_strand_id
1 'polypeptide(L)' 'MCTLTLAWRVFEGTPVALAANRDESLDRESEGPSLRTADGSTYVAPRDRVAGGTWIGLGES' A
#
# COMPACT_ATOMS: atom_id res chain seq x y z
N MET A 1 -9.61 3.47 11.61
CA MET A 1 -8.95 2.25 12.16
C MET A 1 -8.47 1.39 10.99
N CYS A 2 -7.17 1.30 10.75
CA CYS A 2 -6.67 0.52 9.62
C CYS A 2 -6.68 -0.98 9.91
N THR A 3 -6.97 -1.78 8.88
CA THR A 3 -6.95 -3.25 8.90
C THR A 3 -5.94 -3.75 7.88
N LEU A 4 -5.13 -4.71 8.31
CA LEU A 4 -4.23 -5.49 7.46
C LEU A 4 -4.70 -6.94 7.46
N THR A 5 -4.92 -7.53 6.29
CA THR A 5 -5.31 -8.93 6.12
C THR A 5 -4.23 -9.66 5.33
N LEU A 6 -3.76 -10.79 5.87
CA LEU A 6 -2.81 -11.69 5.24
C LEU A 6 -3.47 -13.06 5.04
N ALA A 7 -3.47 -13.54 3.81
CA ALA A 7 -3.84 -14.90 3.48
C ALA A 7 -2.59 -15.66 3.02
N TRP A 8 -2.16 -16.63 3.83
CA TRP A 8 -0.98 -17.46 3.56
C TRP A 8 -1.42 -18.81 2.98
N ARG A 9 -1.05 -19.06 1.72
CA ARG A 9 -1.36 -20.30 0.98
C ARG A 9 -2.84 -20.69 0.96
N VAL A 10 -3.72 -19.69 1.01
CA VAL A 10 -5.18 -19.88 0.95
C VAL A 10 -5.66 -20.02 -0.49
N PHE A 11 -5.00 -19.33 -1.43
CA PHE A 11 -5.41 -19.27 -2.84
C PHE A 11 -4.40 -20.01 -3.73
N GLU A 12 -4.90 -20.83 -4.65
CA GLU A 12 -4.06 -21.52 -5.62
C GLU A 12 -3.31 -20.51 -6.52
N GLY A 13 -2.03 -20.77 -6.79
CA GLY A 13 -1.17 -19.88 -7.58
C GLY A 13 -0.76 -18.57 -6.90
N THR A 14 -1.32 -18.25 -5.71
CA THR A 14 -1.02 -17.04 -4.94
C THR A 14 -0.62 -17.43 -3.51
N PRO A 15 0.67 -17.78 -3.26
CA PRO A 15 1.10 -18.24 -1.95
C PRO A 15 0.95 -17.16 -0.86
N VAL A 16 0.94 -15.88 -1.26
CA VAL A 16 0.76 -14.73 -0.38
C VAL A 16 -0.23 -13.77 -1.02
N ALA A 17 -1.35 -13.51 -0.34
CA ALA A 17 -2.21 -12.38 -0.66
C ALA A 17 -2.25 -11.42 0.55
N LEU A 18 -1.98 -10.16 0.30
CA LEU A 18 -1.96 -9.09 1.29
C LEU A 18 -2.95 -8.01 0.87
N ALA A 19 -3.80 -7.57 1.81
CA ALA A 19 -4.71 -6.46 1.60
C ALA A 19 -4.67 -5.53 2.82
N ALA A 20 -4.76 -4.22 2.58
CA ALA A 20 -4.88 -3.22 3.63
C ALA A 20 -5.90 -2.16 3.23
N ASN A 21 -6.67 -1.66 4.20
CA ASN A 21 -7.41 -0.42 4.04
C ASN A 21 -6.73 0.72 4.83
N ARG A 22 -6.90 1.93 4.32
CA ARG A 22 -6.61 3.17 5.06
C ARG A 22 -7.94 3.77 5.48
N ASP A 23 -8.26 3.65 6.75
CA ASP A 23 -9.51 4.14 7.32
C ASP A 23 -9.26 5.44 8.08
N GLU A 24 -9.30 6.53 7.32
CA GLU A 24 -9.17 7.93 7.74
C GLU A 24 -10.36 8.73 7.18
N SER A 25 -10.36 10.05 7.42
CA SER A 25 -11.40 10.93 6.90
C SER A 25 -11.54 10.82 5.37
N LEU A 26 -12.79 10.73 4.89
CA LEU A 26 -13.10 10.56 3.47
C LEU A 26 -12.70 11.76 2.61
N ASP A 27 -12.62 12.94 3.21
CA ASP A 27 -12.17 14.18 2.58
C ASP A 27 -10.65 14.35 2.58
N ARG A 28 -9.91 13.46 3.26
CA ARG A 28 -8.45 13.51 3.27
C ARG A 28 -7.90 12.96 1.96
N GLU A 29 -7.44 13.89 1.14
CA GLU A 29 -6.98 13.61 -0.20
C GLU A 29 -5.76 12.66 -0.22
N SER A 30 -5.81 11.68 -1.11
CA SER A 30 -4.72 10.72 -1.33
C SER A 30 -4.63 10.32 -2.79
N GLU A 31 -3.44 9.89 -3.19
CA GLU A 31 -3.17 9.30 -4.50
C GLU A 31 -3.26 7.79 -4.39
N GLY A 32 -3.90 7.16 -5.38
CA GLY A 32 -3.87 5.71 -5.51
C GLY A 32 -2.45 5.17 -5.72
N PRO A 33 -2.28 3.83 -5.71
CA PRO A 33 -0.99 3.20 -5.95
C PRO A 33 -0.39 3.65 -7.28
N SER A 34 0.84 4.15 -7.22
CA SER A 34 1.63 4.53 -8.39
C SER A 34 3.08 4.12 -8.20
N LEU A 35 3.81 3.99 -9.33
CA LEU A 35 5.25 3.75 -9.30
C LEU A 35 5.96 5.01 -8.78
N ARG A 36 6.85 4.84 -7.81
CA ARG A 36 7.59 5.90 -7.14
C ARG A 36 9.06 5.52 -7.02
N THR A 37 9.92 6.54 -6.99
CA THR A 37 11.36 6.38 -6.74
C THR A 37 11.77 7.31 -5.63
N ALA A 38 12.38 6.78 -4.58
CA ALA A 38 12.96 7.56 -3.48
C ALA A 38 14.21 6.85 -2.97
N ASP A 39 15.24 7.63 -2.64
CA ASP A 39 16.50 7.13 -2.06
C ASP A 39 17.12 5.95 -2.84
N GLY A 40 17.02 6.00 -4.17
CA GLY A 40 17.57 4.97 -5.06
C GLY A 40 16.76 3.67 -5.16
N SER A 41 15.58 3.60 -4.54
CA SER A 41 14.69 2.44 -4.58
C SER A 41 13.41 2.75 -5.35
N THR A 42 12.95 1.80 -6.18
CA THR A 42 11.65 1.88 -6.86
C THR A 42 10.62 1.04 -6.10
N TYR A 43 9.42 1.59 -5.93
CA TYR A 43 8.32 0.91 -5.27
C TYR A 43 6.97 1.38 -5.80
N VAL A 44 5.95 0.52 -5.71
CA VAL A 44 4.56 0.88 -5.95
C VAL A 44 3.90 1.17 -4.62
N ALA A 45 3.40 2.39 -4.45
CA ALA A 45 2.69 2.79 -3.23
C ALA A 45 1.73 3.96 -3.49
N PRO A 46 0.64 4.06 -2.73
CA PRO A 46 -0.17 5.26 -2.69
C PRO A 46 0.52 6.38 -1.89
N ARG A 47 -0.05 7.58 -1.88
CA ARG A 47 0.52 8.74 -1.18
C ARG A 47 -0.56 9.57 -0.52
N ASP A 48 -0.33 9.94 0.73
CA ASP A 48 -1.11 10.95 1.42
C ASP A 48 -0.76 12.34 0.86
N ARG A 49 -1.73 13.09 0.32
CA ARG A 49 -1.49 14.42 -0.25
C ARG A 49 -1.35 15.52 0.80
N VAL A 50 -1.71 15.23 2.06
CA VAL A 50 -1.65 16.18 3.17
C VAL A 50 -0.34 16.05 3.93
N ALA A 51 0.00 14.84 4.38
CA ALA A 51 1.20 14.57 5.17
C ALA A 51 2.40 14.07 4.34
N GLY A 52 2.19 13.68 3.08
CA GLY A 52 3.25 13.14 2.24
C GLY A 52 3.75 11.75 2.66
N GLY A 53 2.98 10.99 3.43
CA GLY A 53 3.34 9.60 3.78
C GLY A 53 2.83 8.56 2.78
N THR A 54 3.27 7.32 2.94
CA THR A 54 2.58 6.13 2.40
C THR A 54 2.17 5.23 3.58
N TRP A 55 1.17 4.37 3.37
CA TRP A 55 0.69 3.41 4.38
C TRP A 55 0.95 1.94 4.02
N ILE A 56 1.09 1.62 2.73
CA ILE A 56 1.44 0.29 2.23
C ILE A 56 2.20 0.44 0.91
N GLY A 57 3.16 -0.43 0.63
CA GLY A 57 3.89 -0.40 -0.63
C GLY A 57 4.56 -1.73 -0.96
N LEU A 58 4.92 -1.89 -2.22
CA LEU A 58 5.67 -3.02 -2.73
C LEU A 58 6.95 -2.49 -3.39
N GLY A 59 8.10 -2.81 -2.81
CA GLY A 59 9.41 -2.48 -3.38
C GLY A 59 9.94 -3.57 -4.31
N GLU A 60 10.95 -3.21 -5.09
CA GLU A 60 11.80 -4.19 -5.77
C GLU A 60 12.56 -5.03 -4.72
N SER A 61 12.53 -6.36 -4.86
CA SER A 61 13.23 -7.32 -4.00
C SER A 61 14.28 -8.08 -4.81
#